data_AF-A0A2Z6CVE3-F1
#
_entry.id   AF-A0A2Z6CVE3-F1
#
_cell.length_a   1.000
_cell.length_b   1.000
_cell.length_c   1.000
_cell.angle_alpha   90.00
_cell.angle_beta   90.00
_cell.angle_gamma   90.00
#
_symmetry.space_group_name_H-M   'P 1'
#
loop_
_entity.id
_entity.type
_entity.pdbx_description
1 polymer ?
#
loop_
_entity_poly.entity_id
_entity_poly.type
_entity_poly.pdbx_seq_one_letter_code
_entity_poly.pdbx_strand_id
1 'polypeptide(L)'
;MKRQLTLFDLQQYEQSPPTHDPIWDEIVREQDNHDTQQASKADSAVREQVNEDTKKIAPEHTHWLEEYWVKRCGKKHKYYRYCWMTGRKINRCHICSVNLPDAGDRKLAIEAAINSGREPKEIENLIHSWRGQVL
;
A
#
# COMPACT_ATOMS: atom_id res chain seq x y z
N MET A 1 -51.53 -11.04 -2.71
CA MET A 1 -50.88 -10.06 -1.80
C MET A 1 -49.56 -10.64 -1.33
N LYS A 2 -48.41 -10.11 -1.77
CA LYS A 2 -47.08 -10.61 -1.39
C LYS A 2 -46.58 -9.80 -0.18
N ARG A 3 -46.27 -10.46 0.93
CA ARG A 3 -45.65 -9.85 2.12
C ARG A 3 -44.13 -9.88 1.91
N GLN A 4 -43.47 -8.72 1.92
CA GLN A 4 -42.02 -8.64 2.00
C GLN A 4 -41.59 -8.94 3.43
N LEU A 5 -40.64 -9.87 3.60
CA LEU A 5 -39.96 -10.14 4.86
C LEU A 5 -38.87 -9.08 5.05
N THR A 6 -39.02 -8.21 6.05
CA THR A 6 -37.98 -7.29 6.49
C THR A 6 -36.94 -8.07 7.29
N LEU A 7 -35.79 -8.37 6.67
CA LEU A 7 -34.79 -9.29 7.20
C LEU A 7 -33.85 -8.67 8.26
N PHE A 8 -33.91 -7.36 8.49
CA PHE A 8 -33.02 -6.69 9.45
C PHE A 8 -33.73 -5.55 10.16
N ASP A 9 -33.86 -5.66 11.49
CA ASP A 9 -34.31 -4.58 12.37
C ASP A 9 -33.07 -3.88 12.94
N LEU A 10 -32.68 -2.77 12.31
CA LEU A 10 -31.50 -1.99 12.68
C LEU A 10 -31.71 -1.16 13.97
N GLN A 11 -32.91 -1.15 14.55
CA GLN A 11 -33.20 -0.39 15.77
C GLN A 11 -32.56 -0.98 17.03
N GLN A 12 -31.96 -2.18 16.97
CA GLN A 12 -31.30 -2.83 18.10
C GLN A 12 -29.84 -2.40 18.33
N TYR A 13 -29.27 -1.54 17.49
CA TYR A 13 -27.91 -1.03 17.73
C TYR A 13 -27.93 0.10 18.75
N GLU A 14 -27.85 -0.26 20.04
CA GLU A 14 -27.48 0.69 21.08
C GLU A 14 -26.01 1.10 20.89
N GLN A 15 -25.78 2.38 20.61
CA GLN A 15 -24.43 2.94 20.55
C GLN A 15 -23.87 2.99 21.98
N SER A 16 -22.91 2.12 22.30
CA SER A 16 -22.19 2.20 23.56
C SER A 16 -21.40 3.50 23.63
N PRO A 17 -21.34 4.19 24.79
CA PRO A 17 -20.52 5.37 24.95
C PRO A 17 -19.04 5.03 24.69
N PRO A 18 -18.25 5.97 24.13
CA PRO A 18 -16.84 5.76 23.89
C PRO A 18 -16.13 5.46 25.21
N THR A 19 -15.51 4.28 25.32
CA THR A 19 -14.63 3.94 26.43
C THR A 19 -13.25 4.52 26.15
N HIS A 20 -12.79 5.42 27.01
CA HIS A 20 -11.44 5.97 26.96
C HIS A 20 -10.44 4.92 27.48
N ASP A 21 -9.41 4.64 26.69
CA ASP A 21 -8.34 3.69 27.02
C ASP A 21 -7.08 4.47 27.45
N PRO A 22 -6.71 4.45 28.75
CA PRO A 22 -5.59 5.22 29.28
C PRO A 22 -4.21 4.81 28.72
N ILE A 23 -4.10 3.61 28.15
CA ILE A 23 -2.82 3.10 27.62
C ILE A 23 -2.37 3.93 26.40
N TRP A 24 -3.30 4.56 25.69
CA TRP A 24 -3.00 5.36 24.51
C TRP A 24 -2.31 6.70 24.83
N ASP A 25 -2.43 7.21 26.06
CA ASP A 25 -1.83 8.49 26.47
C ASP A 25 -0.36 8.36 26.91
N GLU A 26 0.12 7.15 27.19
CA GLU A 26 1.47 6.91 27.73
C GLU A 26 2.55 6.90 26.63
N ILE A 27 2.19 6.47 25.40
CA ILE A 27 3.12 6.37 24.26
C ILE A 27 3.63 7.73 23.78
N VAL A 28 2.88 8.82 24.02
CA VAL A 28 3.22 10.16 23.52
C VAL A 28 4.29 10.85 24.38
N ARG A 29 4.51 10.42 25.63
CA ARG A 29 5.35 11.17 26.58
C ARG A 29 6.85 10.85 26.55
N GLU A 30 7.25 9.76 25.90
CA GLU A 30 8.64 9.26 26.01
C GLU A 30 9.62 9.75 24.93
N GLN A 31 9.21 10.61 23.99
CA GLN A 31 10.07 11.02 22.86
C GLN A 31 10.79 12.37 22.95
N ASP A 32 10.72 13.08 24.08
CA ASP A 32 11.27 14.45 24.20
C ASP A 32 12.55 14.59 25.04
N ASN A 33 13.31 13.51 25.30
CA ASN A 33 14.56 13.62 26.05
C ASN A 33 15.73 12.90 25.39
N HIS A 34 16.37 13.56 24.41
CA HIS A 34 17.82 13.45 24.25
C HIS A 34 18.42 14.76 23.72
N ASP A 35 19.16 15.39 24.63
CA ASP A 35 19.98 16.59 24.47
C ASP A 35 20.91 16.58 23.26
N THR A 36 21.02 17.72 22.59
CA THR A 36 22.27 18.18 21.97
C THR A 36 22.41 19.68 22.21
N GLN A 37 23.23 20.04 23.18
CA GLN A 37 23.69 21.42 23.37
C GLN A 37 25.12 21.55 22.81
N GLN A 38 25.33 22.40 21.81
CA GLN A 38 26.43 23.36 21.87
C GLN A 38 26.21 24.55 20.92
N ALA A 39 26.22 25.73 21.51
CA ALA A 39 25.99 27.02 20.88
C ALA A 39 27.28 27.57 20.22
N SER A 40 27.14 28.41 19.18
CA SER A 40 27.53 29.82 19.29
C SER A 40 27.23 30.67 18.06
N LYS A 41 26.74 31.88 18.38
CA LYS A 41 26.91 33.19 17.74
C LYS A 41 26.21 33.50 16.40
N ALA A 42 25.39 34.54 16.53
CA ALA A 42 24.65 35.28 15.52
C ALA A 42 25.55 35.93 14.46
N ASP A 43 25.06 35.98 13.22
CA ASP A 43 24.75 37.25 12.58
C ASP A 43 23.84 37.05 11.35
N SER A 44 23.03 38.08 11.10
CA SER A 44 22.41 38.42 9.81
C SER A 44 21.21 37.60 9.30
N ALA A 45 20.03 38.07 9.73
CA ALA A 45 18.91 38.43 8.86
C ALA A 45 18.77 37.71 7.50
N VAL A 46 18.25 36.48 7.50
CA VAL A 46 17.39 35.97 6.42
C VAL A 46 16.27 35.17 7.07
N ARG A 47 15.22 35.86 7.54
CA ARG A 47 13.95 35.24 7.88
C ARG A 47 13.20 34.96 6.58
N GLU A 48 13.66 33.98 5.82
CA GLU A 48 12.88 33.44 4.72
C GLU A 48 11.79 32.55 5.33
N GLN A 49 10.61 33.14 5.53
CA GLN A 49 9.42 32.36 5.85
C GLN A 49 9.14 31.45 4.65
N VAL A 50 9.61 30.21 4.73
CA VAL A 50 9.20 29.13 3.82
C VAL A 50 7.72 28.87 4.12
N ASN A 51 6.86 29.59 3.39
CA ASN A 51 5.41 29.43 3.34
C ASN A 51 5.01 28.27 2.41
N GLU A 52 5.88 27.27 2.27
CA GLU A 52 5.57 26.08 1.50
C GLU A 52 4.83 25.12 2.43
N ASP A 53 3.49 25.20 2.37
CA ASP A 53 2.60 24.14 2.83
C ASP A 53 3.16 22.82 2.34
N THR A 54 3.85 22.12 3.23
CA THR A 54 4.37 20.79 2.97
C THR A 54 3.15 19.90 2.99
N LYS A 55 2.43 19.85 1.86
CA LYS A 55 1.35 18.91 1.67
C LYS A 55 1.98 17.55 1.87
N LYS A 56 1.72 16.94 3.03
CA LYS A 56 1.99 15.52 3.28
C LYS A 56 1.09 14.73 2.34
N ILE A 57 1.42 14.74 1.05
CA ILE A 57 0.79 13.89 0.06
C ILE A 57 1.36 12.53 0.38
N ALA A 58 0.56 11.70 1.07
CA ALA A 58 0.88 10.29 1.21
C ALA A 58 1.17 9.77 -0.20
N PRO A 59 2.29 9.07 -0.43
CA PRO A 59 2.62 8.57 -1.75
C PRO A 59 1.42 7.80 -2.29
N GLU A 60 0.80 8.31 -3.35
CA GLU A 60 -0.31 7.66 -4.04
C GLU A 60 0.26 6.49 -4.84
N HIS A 61 0.77 5.47 -4.15
CA HIS A 61 1.19 4.24 -4.80
C HIS A 61 -0.07 3.52 -5.31
N THR A 62 -0.46 3.85 -6.54
CA THR A 62 -1.62 3.29 -7.24
C THR A 62 -1.44 1.82 -7.60
N HIS A 63 -0.21 1.32 -7.58
CA HIS A 63 0.16 -0.02 -8.00
C HIS A 63 1.48 -0.50 -7.38
N TRP A 64 1.59 -1.81 -7.15
CA TRP A 64 2.74 -2.44 -6.50
C TRP A 64 2.88 -3.92 -6.91
N LEU A 65 4.07 -4.49 -6.66
CA LEU A 65 4.33 -5.92 -6.77
C LEU A 65 4.23 -6.60 -5.40
N GLU A 66 3.71 -7.81 -5.40
CA GLU A 66 3.56 -8.60 -4.19
C GLU A 66 4.03 -10.04 -4.41
N GLU A 67 4.89 -10.52 -3.52
CA GLU A 67 5.21 -11.93 -3.42
C GLU A 67 4.15 -12.61 -2.54
N TYR A 68 3.57 -13.69 -3.03
CA TYR A 68 2.62 -14.48 -2.26
C TYR A 68 2.91 -15.97 -2.45
N TRP A 69 2.43 -16.76 -1.51
CA TRP A 69 2.56 -18.21 -1.59
C TRP A 69 1.19 -18.88 -1.49
N VAL A 70 1.10 -20.06 -2.08
CA VAL A 70 -0.05 -20.95 -1.96
C VAL A 70 0.43 -22.35 -1.62
N LYS A 71 -0.33 -23.07 -0.79
CA LYS A 71 -0.05 -24.47 -0.46
C LYS A 71 -0.82 -25.37 -1.43
N ARG A 72 -0.12 -26.21 -2.20
CA ARG A 72 -0.69 -27.23 -3.09
C ARG A 72 0.01 -28.55 -2.86
N CYS A 73 -0.74 -29.64 -2.75
CA CYS A 73 -0.20 -30.99 -2.54
C CYS A 73 0.82 -31.07 -1.38
N GLY A 74 0.54 -30.36 -0.27
CA GLY A 74 1.44 -30.31 0.89
C GLY A 74 2.68 -29.42 0.74
N LYS A 75 2.98 -28.92 -0.46
CA LYS A 75 4.14 -28.06 -0.75
C LYS A 75 3.74 -26.60 -0.87
N LYS A 76 4.64 -25.68 -0.49
CA LYS A 76 4.45 -24.24 -0.67
C LYS A 76 5.03 -23.82 -2.02
N HIS A 77 4.25 -23.06 -2.79
CA HIS A 77 4.66 -22.51 -4.08
C HIS A 77 4.61 -20.99 -3.98
N LYS A 78 5.71 -20.33 -4.33
CA LYS A 78 5.82 -18.87 -4.35
C LYS A 78 5.53 -18.33 -5.74
N TYR A 79 4.85 -17.19 -5.78
CA TYR A 79 4.45 -16.50 -7.00
C TYR A 79 4.59 -14.99 -6.82
N TYR A 80 4.81 -14.31 -7.94
CA TYR A 80 4.67 -12.87 -8.02
C TYR A 80 3.30 -12.51 -8.59
N ARG A 81 2.65 -11.51 -7.98
CA ARG A 81 1.47 -10.85 -8.53
C ARG A 81 1.69 -9.35 -8.62
N TYR A 82 1.12 -8.75 -9.65
CA TYR A 82 1.00 -7.31 -9.80
C TYR A 82 -0.35 -6.88 -9.25
N CYS A 83 -0.38 -5.86 -8.41
CA CYS A 83 -1.56 -5.33 -7.76
C CYS A 83 -1.72 -3.85 -8.11
N TRP A 84 -2.95 -3.39 -8.33
CA TRP A 84 -3.24 -1.98 -8.54
C TRP A 84 -4.63 -1.59 -8.03
N MET A 85 -4.80 -0.31 -7.74
CA MET A 85 -6.05 0.28 -7.30
C MET A 85 -6.82 0.85 -8.49
N THR A 86 -8.14 0.63 -8.49
CA THR A 86 -9.08 1.35 -9.36
C THR A 86 -10.22 1.84 -8.48
N GLY A 87 -10.17 3.13 -8.12
CA GLY A 87 -11.01 3.68 -7.05
C GLY A 87 -10.72 2.99 -5.71
N ARG A 88 -11.72 2.33 -5.14
CA ARG A 88 -11.61 1.59 -3.85
C ARG A 88 -11.33 0.09 -4.02
N LYS A 89 -11.19 -0.39 -5.26
CA LYS A 89 -11.04 -1.82 -5.55
C LYS A 89 -9.58 -2.15 -5.88
N ILE A 90 -9.06 -3.19 -5.22
CA ILE A 90 -7.76 -3.79 -5.55
C ILE A 90 -7.96 -4.81 -6.66
N ASN A 91 -7.31 -4.57 -7.80
CA ASN A 91 -7.16 -5.52 -8.89
C ASN A 91 -5.81 -6.23 -8.79
N ARG A 92 -5.74 -7.44 -9.33
CA ARG A 92 -4.57 -8.33 -9.20
C ARG A 92 -4.35 -9.10 -10.50
N CYS A 93 -3.11 -9.24 -10.94
CA CYS A 93 -2.73 -10.08 -12.07
C CYS A 93 -1.56 -11.00 -11.69
N HIS A 94 -1.68 -12.28 -12.03
CA HIS A 94 -0.61 -13.25 -11.83
C HIS A 94 0.49 -13.07 -12.87
N ILE A 95 1.74 -12.96 -12.42
CA ILE A 95 2.91 -12.82 -13.28
C ILE A 95 3.52 -14.19 -13.56
N CYS A 96 4.26 -14.75 -12.61
CA CYS A 96 4.97 -16.02 -12.76
C CYS A 96 5.27 -16.66 -11.40
N SER A 97 5.70 -17.92 -11.40
CA SER A 97 6.30 -18.54 -10.21
C SER A 97 7.69 -17.97 -9.97
N VAL A 98 8.08 -17.82 -8.69
CA VAL A 98 9.40 -17.33 -8.29
C VAL A 98 10.52 -18.27 -8.74
N ASN A 99 10.22 -19.55 -8.97
CA ASN A 99 11.22 -20.55 -9.33
C ASN A 99 11.54 -20.62 -10.83
N LEU A 100 10.87 -19.81 -11.67
CA LEU A 100 11.19 -19.74 -13.10
C LEU A 100 12.48 -18.93 -13.31
N PRO A 101 13.34 -19.31 -14.27
CA PRO A 101 14.59 -18.58 -14.54
C PRO A 101 14.33 -17.11 -14.88
N ASP A 102 13.31 -16.85 -15.71
CA ASP A 102 12.95 -15.49 -16.15
C ASP A 102 12.14 -14.70 -15.11
N ALA A 103 11.91 -15.26 -13.90
CA ALA A 103 11.08 -14.60 -12.90
C ALA A 103 11.69 -13.27 -12.44
N GLY A 104 13.02 -13.21 -12.34
CA GLY A 104 13.77 -11.99 -12.02
C GLY A 104 13.57 -10.92 -13.09
N ASP A 105 13.72 -11.29 -14.36
CA ASP A 105 13.60 -10.36 -15.48
C ASP A 105 12.18 -9.79 -15.61
N ARG A 106 11.17 -10.64 -15.45
CA ARG A 106 9.76 -10.22 -15.47
C ARG A 106 9.44 -9.30 -14.30
N LYS A 107 9.96 -9.58 -13.11
CA LYS A 107 9.82 -8.71 -11.94
C LYS A 107 10.45 -7.34 -12.20
N LEU A 108 11.70 -7.32 -12.66
CA LEU A 108 12.45 -6.10 -12.97
C LEU A 108 11.73 -5.26 -14.03
N ALA A 109 11.22 -5.90 -15.09
CA ALA A 109 10.48 -5.22 -16.15
C ALA A 109 9.22 -4.52 -15.62
N ILE A 110 8.51 -5.12 -14.67
CA ILE A 110 7.34 -4.50 -14.04
C ILE A 110 7.76 -3.38 -13.08
N GLU A 111 8.80 -3.57 -12.27
CA GLU A 111 9.33 -2.51 -11.38
C GLU A 111 9.78 -1.30 -12.20
N ALA A 112 10.48 -1.52 -13.31
CA ALA A 112 10.86 -0.47 -14.25
C ALA A 112 9.64 0.24 -14.86
N ALA A 113 8.59 -0.51 -15.22
CA ALA A 113 7.36 0.07 -15.75
C ALA A 113 6.61 0.93 -14.71
N ILE A 114 6.57 0.49 -13.44
CA ILE A 114 6.00 1.25 -12.32
C ILE A 114 6.80 2.54 -12.11
N ASN A 115 8.14 2.44 -12.04
CA ASN A 115 9.02 3.59 -11.87
C ASN A 115 8.95 4.58 -13.04
N SER A 116 8.60 4.10 -14.24
CA SER A 116 8.38 4.93 -15.43
C SER A 116 6.99 5.60 -15.45
N GLY A 117 6.12 5.32 -14.47
CA GLY A 117 4.77 5.87 -14.40
C GLY A 117 3.80 5.28 -15.44
N ARG A 118 4.03 4.05 -15.92
CA ARG A 118 3.13 3.40 -16.88
C ARG A 118 1.77 3.09 -16.27
N GLU A 119 0.72 3.21 -17.07
CA GLU A 119 -0.62 2.91 -16.59
C GLU A 119 -0.81 1.41 -16.30
N PRO A 120 -1.67 1.04 -15.33
CA PRO A 120 -1.91 -0.36 -15.01
C PRO A 120 -2.36 -1.21 -16.19
N LYS A 121 -3.07 -0.63 -17.17
CA LYS A 121 -3.52 -1.32 -18.37
C LYS A 121 -2.35 -1.72 -19.28
N GLU A 122 -1.34 -0.88 -19.40
CA GLU A 122 -0.14 -1.18 -20.18
C GLU A 122 0.68 -2.31 -19.54
N ILE A 123 0.82 -2.28 -18.21
CA ILE A 123 1.51 -3.31 -17.43
C ILE A 123 0.74 -4.64 -17.51
N GLU A 124 -0.59 -4.59 -17.46
CA GLU A 124 -1.45 -5.77 -17.68
C GLU A 124 -1.21 -6.38 -19.07
N ASN A 125 -1.19 -5.57 -20.12
CA ASN A 125 -0.90 -6.02 -21.49
C ASN A 125 0.52 -6.62 -21.61
N LEU A 126 1.51 -6.02 -20.96
CA LEU A 126 2.88 -6.54 -20.90
C LEU A 126 2.90 -7.94 -20.28
N ILE A 127 2.23 -8.14 -19.14
CA ILE A 127 2.14 -9.45 -18.48
C ILE A 127 1.44 -10.48 -19.37
N HIS A 128 0.39 -10.08 -20.08
CA HIS A 128 -0.32 -10.95 -21.00
C HIS A 128 0.53 -11.37 -22.20
N SER A 129 1.41 -10.50 -22.70
CA SER A 129 2.29 -10.81 -23.84
C SER A 129 3.19 -12.03 -23.58
N TRP A 130 3.62 -12.23 -22.33
CA TRP A 130 4.46 -13.37 -21.93
C TRP A 130 3.72 -14.70 -21.85
N ARG A 131 2.38 -14.69 -21.77
CA ARG A 131 1.58 -15.92 -21.72
C ARG A 131 1.40 -16.56 -23.08
N GLY A 132 1.55 -15.78 -24.16
CA GLY A 132 1.51 -16.27 -25.54
C GLY A 132 2.83 -16.86 -26.02
N GLN A 133 3.93 -16.59 -25.32
CA GLN A 133 5.23 -17.22 -25.55
C GLN A 133 5.26 -18.59 -24.87
N VAL A 134 4.46 -19.53 -25.38
CA VAL A 134 4.65 -20.95 -25.08
C VAL A 134 5.85 -21.40 -25.90
N LEU A 135 6.96 -21.69 -25.22
CA LEU A 135 8.08 -22.47 -25.74
C LEU A 135 7.69 -23.96 -25.80
#